data_AF-A0A7S0IP67-F1
#
_entry.id   AF-A0A7S0IP67-F1
#
_cell.length_a   1.000
_cell.length_b   1.000
_cell.length_c   1.000
_cell.angle_alpha   90.00
_cell.angle_beta   90.00
_cell.angle_gamma   90.00
#
_symmetry.space_group_name_H-M   'P 1'
#
loop_
_entity.id
_entity.type
_entity.pdbx_description
1 polymer ?
#
loop_
_entity_poly.entity_id
_entity_poly.type
_entity_poly.pdbx_seq_one_letter_code
_entity_poly.pdbx_strand_id
1 'polypeptide(L)'
;MVPKALRWAAGGRANSTQQPASRPSDSSHKRLDIDGAPNHMLDLNAVENFSRYGFHLILEVSKAPFEKINDSGTVRDAMIAAAAAGELTIVDEKFFDFPGMGCSGVLVISESHFSIHTWPQE
;
A
#
# COMPACT_ATOMS: atom_id res chain seq x y z
N MET A 1 -29.11 -24.32 -12.46
CA MET A 1 -27.88 -24.59 -11.68
C MET A 1 -27.29 -23.26 -11.27
N VAL A 2 -27.46 -22.88 -10.00
CA VAL A 2 -26.91 -21.67 -9.39
C VAL A 2 -26.52 -22.06 -7.96
N PRO A 3 -25.26 -21.95 -7.51
CA PRO A 3 -24.94 -22.03 -6.09
C PRO A 3 -24.91 -20.61 -5.51
N LYS A 4 -25.91 -20.26 -4.71
CA LYS A 4 -25.94 -20.32 -3.23
C LYS A 4 -25.30 -19.09 -2.59
N ALA A 5 -26.16 -18.08 -2.38
CA ALA A 5 -25.95 -17.03 -1.40
C ALA A 5 -25.83 -17.64 0.01
N LEU A 6 -24.75 -17.33 0.72
CA LEU A 6 -24.54 -17.73 2.10
C LEU A 6 -25.16 -16.69 3.03
N ARG A 7 -26.28 -17.05 3.66
CA ARG A 7 -26.92 -16.30 4.75
C ARG A 7 -26.17 -16.57 6.05
N TRP A 8 -25.81 -15.52 6.78
CA TRP A 8 -25.30 -15.61 8.16
C TRP A 8 -26.47 -15.68 9.14
N ALA A 9 -26.55 -16.75 9.93
CA ALA A 9 -27.54 -16.94 10.99
C ALA A 9 -26.98 -16.42 12.33
N ALA A 10 -27.75 -15.56 12.99
CA ALA A 10 -27.51 -15.14 14.37
C ALA A 10 -27.99 -16.23 15.34
N GLY A 11 -27.17 -16.60 16.32
CA GLY A 11 -27.50 -17.60 17.33
C GLY A 11 -26.57 -17.59 18.55
N GLY A 12 -26.93 -16.75 19.54
CA GLY A 12 -27.03 -17.04 20.98
C GLY A 12 -25.93 -17.79 21.79
N ARG A 13 -25.44 -17.04 22.80
CA ARG A 13 -25.11 -17.38 24.21
C ARG A 13 -23.70 -17.91 24.57
N ALA A 14 -22.98 -16.99 25.23
CA ALA A 14 -22.18 -17.07 26.45
C ALA A 14 -21.45 -18.37 26.81
N ASN A 15 -20.12 -18.29 26.91
CA ASN A 15 -19.38 -19.02 27.92
C ASN A 15 -18.14 -18.23 28.39
N SER A 16 -17.81 -18.38 29.68
CA SER A 16 -16.85 -17.59 30.45
C SER A 16 -15.43 -17.58 29.90
N THR A 17 -14.92 -16.41 29.54
CA THR A 17 -13.50 -16.22 29.23
C THR A 17 -12.74 -15.79 30.49
N GLN A 18 -11.86 -16.66 30.96
CA GLN A 18 -10.82 -16.36 31.94
C GLN A 18 -10.03 -15.12 31.50
N GLN A 19 -9.72 -14.22 32.45
CA GLN A 19 -8.77 -13.12 32.22
C GLN A 19 -7.43 -13.69 31.75
N PRO A 20 -6.81 -13.17 30.67
CA PRO A 20 -5.43 -13.49 30.38
C PRO A 20 -4.52 -12.85 31.43
N ALA A 21 -3.53 -13.63 31.89
CA ALA A 21 -2.52 -13.21 32.85
C ALA A 21 -1.85 -11.89 32.43
N SER A 22 -1.58 -11.03 33.41
CA SER A 22 -0.88 -9.75 33.24
C SER A 22 0.48 -9.96 32.56
N ARG A 23 0.68 -9.31 31.42
CA ARG A 23 1.94 -9.26 30.67
C ARG A 23 3.05 -8.68 31.57
N PRO A 24 4.27 -9.25 31.61
CA PRO A 24 5.37 -8.63 32.33
C PRO A 24 5.68 -7.25 31.74
N SER A 25 5.99 -6.27 32.59
CA SER A 25 6.37 -4.92 32.17
C SER A 25 7.70 -4.98 31.42
N ASP A 26 7.64 -4.96 30.09
CA ASP A 26 8.80 -4.75 29.25
C ASP A 26 9.22 -3.27 29.36
N SER A 27 10.35 -3.02 30.04
CA SER A 27 10.92 -1.69 30.25
C SER A 27 11.73 -1.17 29.05
N SER A 28 11.65 -1.82 27.87
CA SER A 28 12.38 -1.38 26.67
C SER A 28 11.65 -0.33 25.82
N HIS A 29 10.37 -0.06 26.07
CA HIS A 29 9.67 1.04 25.41
C HIS A 29 9.85 2.36 26.17
N LYS A 30 10.93 3.08 25.87
CA LYS A 30 10.98 4.52 26.17
C LYS A 30 9.96 5.23 25.29
N ARG A 31 8.88 5.70 25.91
CA ARG A 31 8.00 6.72 25.34
C ARG A 31 8.88 7.97 25.16
N LEU A 32 9.13 8.37 23.93
CA LEU A 32 9.71 9.68 23.66
C LEU A 32 8.58 10.68 23.89
N ASP A 33 8.61 11.33 25.05
CA ASP A 33 7.71 12.44 25.34
C ASP A 33 8.08 13.59 24.40
N ILE A 34 7.20 13.85 23.42
CA ILE A 34 7.36 14.90 22.39
C ILE A 34 6.81 16.25 22.85
N ASP A 35 6.48 16.39 24.14
CA ASP A 35 5.95 17.61 24.72
C ASP A 35 7.09 18.52 25.16
N GLY A 36 7.68 19.27 24.20
CA GLY A 36 8.56 20.38 24.53
C GLY A 36 9.66 20.76 23.54
N ALA A 37 9.80 20.09 22.38
CA ALA A 37 10.83 20.46 21.42
C ALA A 37 10.45 21.78 20.68
N PRO A 38 11.29 22.83 20.71
CA PRO A 38 11.05 24.02 19.92
C PRO A 38 11.12 23.65 18.42
N ASN A 39 10.22 24.22 17.64
CA ASN A 39 10.12 24.08 16.18
C ASN A 39 11.39 24.56 15.46
N HIS A 40 12.52 23.85 15.52
CA HIS A 40 13.65 24.13 14.65
C HIS A 40 14.52 22.89 14.46
N MET A 41 14.46 22.38 13.23
CA MET A 41 15.47 21.55 12.55
C MET A 41 15.74 20.18 13.19
N LEU A 42 15.22 19.13 12.54
CA LEU A 42 15.57 17.74 12.84
C LEU A 42 17.10 17.59 12.78
N ASP A 43 17.73 17.30 13.91
CA ASP A 43 19.14 16.94 13.97
C ASP A 43 19.31 15.56 13.31
N LEU A 44 19.66 15.58 12.03
CA LEU A 44 19.90 14.39 11.20
C LEU A 44 21.12 13.58 11.68
N ASN A 45 21.89 14.06 12.66
CA ASN A 45 23.07 13.37 13.17
C ASN A 45 22.81 12.56 14.46
N ALA A 46 21.59 12.62 15.03
CA ALA A 46 21.25 11.94 16.29
C ALA A 46 20.50 10.61 16.10
N VAL A 47 20.22 10.21 14.86
CA VAL A 47 19.53 8.96 14.56
C VAL A 47 20.57 7.95 14.10
N GLU A 48 20.63 6.80 14.76
CA GLU A 48 21.44 5.66 14.28
C GLU A 48 21.21 5.45 12.78
N ASN A 49 22.27 5.11 12.03
CA ASN A 49 22.23 4.83 10.61
C ASN A 49 21.28 3.65 10.32
N PHE A 50 19.98 3.93 10.19
CA PHE A 50 19.03 2.95 9.68
C PHE A 50 19.31 2.77 8.19
N SER A 51 19.99 1.68 7.85
CA SER A 51 20.13 1.23 6.46
C SER A 51 18.73 0.98 5.90
N ARG A 52 18.30 1.82 4.96
CA ARG A 52 17.03 1.67 4.25
C ARG A 52 17.27 0.86 3.00
N TYR A 53 16.60 -0.29 2.89
CA TYR A 53 16.68 -1.16 1.71
C TYR A 53 15.87 -0.64 0.50
N GLY A 54 15.04 0.40 0.69
CA GLY A 54 14.27 0.99 -0.39
C GLY A 54 13.45 2.20 0.03
N PHE A 55 12.81 2.80 -0.96
CA PHE A 55 11.85 3.90 -0.81
C PHE A 55 10.51 3.46 -1.40
N HIS A 56 9.42 3.79 -0.70
CA HIS A 56 8.07 3.53 -1.17
C HIS A 56 7.32 4.86 -1.22
N LEU A 57 6.88 5.23 -2.43
CA LEU A 57 6.15 6.45 -2.71
C LEU A 57 4.69 6.11 -3.03
N ILE A 58 3.77 6.83 -2.41
CA ILE A 58 2.33 6.77 -2.71
C ILE A 58 1.95 8.10 -3.33
N LEU A 59 1.32 8.07 -4.50
CA LEU A 59 0.94 9.25 -5.28
C LEU A 59 -0.54 9.24 -5.61
N GLU A 60 -1.15 10.42 -5.55
CA GLU A 60 -2.47 10.69 -6.11
C GLU A 60 -2.30 11.63 -7.32
N VAL A 61 -2.84 11.21 -8.47
CA VAL A 61 -2.77 11.99 -9.70
C VAL A 61 -4.20 12.29 -10.12
N SER A 62 -4.53 13.57 -10.26
CA SER A 62 -5.86 14.05 -10.66
C SER A 62 -5.84 14.67 -12.05
N LYS A 63 -7.02 14.76 -12.69
CA LYS A 63 -7.21 15.36 -14.02
C LYS A 63 -6.41 14.66 -15.12
N ALA A 64 -6.19 13.35 -14.97
CA ALA A 64 -5.61 12.54 -16.02
C ALA A 64 -6.61 12.40 -17.19
N PRO A 65 -6.17 12.46 -18.46
CA PRO A 65 -7.09 12.27 -19.59
C PRO A 65 -7.73 10.88 -19.56
N PHE A 66 -9.05 10.81 -19.71
CA PHE A 66 -9.83 9.56 -19.68
C PHE A 66 -9.16 8.43 -20.49
N GLU A 67 -8.83 8.70 -21.75
CA GLU A 67 -8.25 7.71 -22.68
C GLU A 67 -6.88 7.19 -22.25
N LYS A 68 -6.17 7.90 -21.37
CA LYS A 68 -4.85 7.48 -20.87
C LYS A 68 -4.93 6.54 -19.68
N ILE A 69 -6.05 6.55 -18.96
CA ILE A 69 -6.22 5.78 -17.73
C ILE A 69 -7.36 4.75 -17.82
N ASN A 70 -8.11 4.73 -18.93
CA ASN A 70 -9.16 3.73 -19.20
C ASN A 70 -8.69 2.54 -20.05
N ASP A 71 -7.39 2.44 -20.34
CA ASP A 71 -6.80 1.36 -21.12
C ASP A 71 -5.57 0.81 -20.40
N SER A 72 -5.65 -0.45 -19.96
CA SER A 72 -4.56 -1.08 -19.20
C SER A 72 -3.28 -1.23 -20.02
N GLY A 73 -3.37 -1.33 -21.35
CA GLY A 73 -2.20 -1.36 -22.23
C GLY A 73 -1.39 -0.06 -22.18
N THR A 74 -2.08 1.07 -22.32
CA THR A 74 -1.48 2.40 -22.21
C THR A 74 -0.84 2.62 -20.83
N VAL A 75 -1.52 2.19 -19.77
CA VAL A 75 -1.01 2.30 -18.40
C VAL A 75 0.21 1.39 -18.18
N ARG A 76 0.16 0.15 -18.68
CA ARG A 76 1.28 -0.79 -18.66
C ARG A 76 2.51 -0.20 -19.33
N ASP A 77 2.37 0.32 -20.55
CA ASP A 77 3.49 0.88 -21.29
C ASP A 77 4.11 2.07 -20.57
N ALA A 78 3.29 2.91 -19.92
CA ALA A 78 3.77 4.01 -19.07
C ALA A 78 4.55 3.50 -17.85
N MET A 79 4.08 2.45 -17.17
CA MET A 79 4.79 1.86 -16.01
C MET A 79 6.10 1.20 -16.42
N ILE A 80 6.14 0.52 -17.57
CA ILE A 80 7.38 -0.06 -18.12
C ILE A 80 8.38 1.04 -18.49
N ALA A 81 7.91 2.12 -19.11
CA ALA A 81 8.76 3.27 -19.42
C ALA A 81 9.34 3.90 -18.14
N ALA A 82 8.54 4.00 -17.07
CA ALA A 82 9.01 4.49 -15.78
C ALA A 82 10.06 3.55 -15.15
N ALA A 83 9.86 2.24 -15.22
CA ALA A 83 10.83 1.26 -14.74
C ALA A 83 12.15 1.34 -15.53
N ALA A 84 12.07 1.45 -16.86
CA ALA A 84 13.23 1.61 -17.73
C ALA A 84 13.98 2.91 -17.45
N ALA A 85 13.28 4.02 -17.23
CA ALA A 85 13.88 5.31 -16.87
C ALA A 85 14.58 5.28 -15.50
N GLY A 86 14.10 4.43 -14.58
CA GLY A 86 14.75 4.17 -13.30
C GLY A 86 15.80 3.06 -13.34
N GLU A 87 16.13 2.51 -14.51
CA GLU A 87 17.05 1.37 -14.68
C GLU A 87 16.67 0.15 -13.81
N LEU A 88 15.36 -0.06 -13.59
CA LEU A 88 14.83 -1.11 -12.74
C LEU A 88 14.67 -2.41 -13.54
N THR A 89 14.96 -3.54 -12.89
CA THR A 89 14.77 -4.87 -13.48
C THR A 89 13.34 -5.32 -13.26
N ILE A 90 12.58 -5.47 -14.35
CA ILE A 90 11.22 -6.02 -14.34
C ILE A 90 11.29 -7.55 -14.22
N VAL A 91 10.50 -8.12 -13.30
CA VAL A 91 10.40 -9.55 -13.04
C VAL A 91 9.11 -10.14 -13.62
N ASP A 92 7.97 -9.46 -13.42
CA ASP A 92 6.66 -9.90 -13.91
C ASP A 92 5.68 -8.73 -13.97
N GLU A 93 4.53 -8.91 -14.61
CA GLU A 93 3.49 -7.90 -14.76
C GLU A 93 2.08 -8.48 -14.82
N LYS A 94 1.13 -7.78 -14.20
CA LYS A 94 -0.30 -8.09 -14.31
C LYS A 94 -1.13 -6.83 -14.42
N PHE A 95 -1.95 -6.78 -15.45
CA PHE A 95 -2.86 -5.68 -15.74
C PHE A 95 -4.25 -6.22 -16.02
N PHE A 96 -5.26 -5.51 -15.52
CA PHE A 96 -6.67 -5.85 -15.64
C PHE A 96 -7.47 -4.62 -16.02
N ASP A 97 -8.23 -4.71 -17.11
CA ASP A 97 -9.22 -3.72 -17.49
C ASP A 97 -10.53 -3.93 -16.74
N PHE A 98 -11.12 -2.83 -16.29
CA PHE A 98 -12.51 -2.74 -15.87
C PHE A 98 -13.24 -1.89 -16.90
N PRO A 99 -13.87 -2.49 -17.92
CA PRO A 99 -14.42 -1.74 -19.05
C PRO A 99 -15.33 -0.58 -18.63
N GLY A 100 -14.92 0.64 -18.97
CA GLY A 100 -15.64 1.88 -18.64
C GLY A 100 -15.45 2.39 -17.20
N MET A 101 -14.58 1.76 -16.41
CA MET A 101 -14.28 2.11 -15.02
C MET A 101 -12.77 2.17 -14.72
N GLY A 102 -11.92 2.16 -15.75
CA GLY A 102 -10.46 2.19 -15.58
C GLY A 102 -9.80 0.81 -15.61
N CYS A 103 -8.63 0.74 -14.99
CA CYS A 103 -7.82 -0.46 -14.90
C CYS A 103 -7.11 -0.57 -13.54
N SER A 104 -6.53 -1.74 -13.29
CA SER A 104 -5.56 -1.97 -12.21
C SER A 104 -4.35 -2.69 -12.74
N GLY A 105 -3.18 -2.33 -12.22
CA GLY A 105 -1.90 -2.86 -12.68
C GLY A 105 -0.90 -3.05 -11.54
N VAL A 106 -0.10 -4.10 -11.65
CA VAL A 106 1.12 -4.30 -10.87
C VAL A 106 2.26 -4.66 -11.80
N LEU A 107 3.40 -3.99 -11.61
CA LEU A 107 4.67 -4.30 -12.26
C LEU A 107 5.63 -4.71 -11.15
N VAL A 108 6.01 -5.99 -11.13
CA VAL A 108 6.96 -6.53 -10.14
C VAL A 108 8.36 -6.23 -10.65
N ILE A 109 9.16 -5.60 -9.80
CA ILE A 109 10.58 -5.35 -10.05
C ILE A 109 11.41 -6.14 -9.04
N SER A 110 12.72 -6.26 -9.26
CA SER A 110 13.62 -6.92 -8.31
C SER A 110 13.43 -6.34 -6.89
N GLU A 111 12.90 -7.16 -5.99
CA GLU A 111 12.69 -6.87 -4.55
C GLU A 111 11.65 -5.76 -4.22
N SER A 112 10.80 -5.36 -5.17
CA SER A 112 9.74 -4.35 -4.94
C SER A 112 8.61 -4.43 -5.99
N HIS A 113 7.83 -3.36 -6.16
CA HIS A 113 6.74 -3.26 -7.14
C HIS A 113 6.37 -1.82 -7.47
N PHE A 114 5.71 -1.64 -8.61
CA PHE A 114 4.82 -0.52 -8.88
C PHE A 114 3.39 -1.03 -8.91
N SER A 115 2.46 -0.28 -8.33
CA SER A 115 1.02 -0.58 -8.39
C SER A 115 0.24 0.66 -8.79
N ILE A 116 -0.80 0.48 -9.61
CA ILE A 116 -1.68 1.55 -10.04
C ILE A 116 -3.13 1.10 -10.07
N HIS A 117 -4.01 2.01 -9.67
CA HIS A 117 -5.45 1.90 -9.81
C HIS A 117 -5.97 3.23 -10.36
N THR A 118 -6.88 3.17 -11.32
CA THR A 118 -7.36 4.36 -12.04
C THR A 118 -8.87 4.47 -11.97
N TRP A 119 -9.38 5.70 -11.92
CA TRP A 119 -10.82 6.01 -11.99
C TRP A 119 -11.06 7.09 -13.06
N PRO A 120 -11.24 6.73 -14.34
CA PRO A 120 -11.41 7.68 -15.46
C PRO A 120 -12.61 8.62 -15.34
N GLN A 121 -13.59 8.27 -14.51
CA GLN A 121 -14.79 9.05 -14.26
C GLN A 121 -14.60 10.27 -13.34
N GLU A 122 -13.46 10.37 -12.65
CA GLU A 122 -13.09 11.49 -11.77
C GLU A 122 -12.15 12.48 -12.46
#